data_AF-A0A535LMT4-F1
#
_entry.id   AF-A0A535LMT4-F1
#
_cell.length_a   1.000
_cell.length_b   1.000
_cell.length_c   1.000
_cell.angle_alpha   90.00
_cell.angle_beta   90.00
_cell.angle_gamma   90.00
#
_symmetry.space_group_name_H-M   'P 1'
#
loop_
_entity.id
_entity.type
_entity.pdbx_description
1 polymer ?
#
loop_
_entity_poly.entity_id
_entity_poly.type
_entity_poly.pdbx_seq_one_letter_code
_entity_poly.pdbx_strand_id
1 'polypeptide(L)'
;MTEQPPVQPGQLSSDGMWRWDGVRWVPAAAYPPSAPRRSHTWIWWVAGGCAVLLVLGLVGVGVGVYNLVNSFQHGGFACLPSDFPNYPGATVITENTSVGTGVAPGDSKRCSMVLKSTDDPATVTAFYQDKLNGGDWKVTAYIASIGQIQFQRVSRQHSVGVVELLGRGQQTEIHIQLDS
;
A
#
# COMPACT_ATOMS: atom_id res chain seq x y z
N MET A 1 -36.20 13.82 77.74
CA MET A 1 -34.86 13.35 77.33
C MET A 1 -34.79 13.59 75.83
N THR A 2 -34.09 14.63 75.38
CA THR A 2 -34.01 15.00 73.97
C THR A 2 -32.82 14.30 73.32
N GLU A 3 -33.12 13.40 72.39
CA GLU A 3 -32.17 12.60 71.62
C GLU A 3 -31.56 13.47 70.51
N GLN A 4 -30.25 13.70 70.56
CA GLN A 4 -29.52 14.51 69.59
C GLN A 4 -29.11 13.62 68.39
N PRO A 5 -29.40 14.01 67.13
CA PRO A 5 -29.14 13.17 65.96
C PRO A 5 -27.63 12.93 65.74
N PRO A 6 -27.24 11.80 65.11
CA PRO A 6 -25.84 11.43 64.93
C PRO A 6 -25.09 12.47 64.10
N VAL A 7 -24.03 13.04 64.66
CA VAL A 7 -23.16 14.04 64.03
C VAL A 7 -22.44 13.45 62.82
N GLN A 8 -22.65 14.04 61.63
CA GLN A 8 -21.99 13.63 60.40
C GLN A 8 -20.60 14.28 60.26
N PRO A 9 -19.58 13.56 59.76
CA PRO A 9 -18.26 14.16 59.49
C PRO A 9 -18.38 15.37 58.56
N GLY A 10 -17.83 16.51 58.98
CA GLY A 10 -17.92 17.79 58.26
C GLY A 10 -19.02 18.73 58.74
N GLN A 11 -19.86 18.32 59.69
CA GLN A 11 -20.92 19.16 60.27
C GLN A 11 -20.34 20.33 61.08
N LEU A 12 -20.84 21.55 60.87
CA LEU A 12 -20.50 22.73 61.67
C LEU A 12 -21.34 22.76 62.96
N SER A 13 -20.71 23.23 64.03
CA SER A 13 -21.38 23.59 65.28
C SER A 13 -22.29 24.80 65.05
N SER A 14 -23.30 24.99 65.91
CA SER A 14 -24.30 26.05 65.77
C SER A 14 -23.71 27.46 65.82
N ASP A 15 -22.57 27.62 66.49
CA ASP A 15 -21.77 28.85 66.56
C ASP A 15 -20.85 29.06 65.34
N GLY A 16 -20.74 28.07 64.46
CA GLY A 16 -19.92 28.09 63.26
C GLY A 16 -18.42 28.06 63.50
N MET A 17 -17.97 28.00 64.75
CA MET A 17 -16.54 28.05 65.12
C MET A 17 -15.86 26.69 65.04
N TRP A 18 -16.64 25.61 65.17
CA TRP A 18 -16.14 24.25 65.26
C TRP A 18 -16.76 23.36 64.20
N ARG A 19 -15.98 22.42 63.67
CA ARG A 19 -16.44 21.40 62.73
C ARG A 19 -16.11 20.01 63.25
N TRP A 20 -17.05 19.08 63.11
CA TRP A 20 -16.85 17.68 63.50
C TRP A 20 -15.97 16.99 62.46
N ASP A 21 -14.83 16.43 62.86
CA ASP A 21 -13.93 15.68 61.96
C ASP A 21 -14.29 14.18 61.85
N GLY A 22 -15.34 13.75 62.56
CA GLY A 22 -15.75 12.35 62.68
C GLY A 22 -15.37 11.71 64.02
N VAL A 23 -14.43 12.30 64.77
CA VAL A 23 -13.94 11.79 66.06
C VAL A 23 -13.95 12.87 67.15
N ARG A 24 -13.71 14.14 66.80
CA ARG A 24 -13.71 15.30 67.70
C ARG A 24 -14.09 16.59 66.99
N TRP A 25 -14.42 17.62 67.78
CA TRP A 25 -14.62 18.97 67.28
C TRP A 25 -13.27 19.66 67.08
N VAL A 26 -13.01 20.18 65.87
CA VAL A 26 -11.80 20.94 65.53
C VAL A 26 -12.15 22.35 65.04
N PRO A 27 -11.26 23.36 65.22
CA PRO A 27 -11.54 24.73 64.79
C PRO A 27 -11.79 24.78 63.28
N ALA A 28 -12.89 25.40 62.85
CA ALA A 28 -13.28 25.43 61.45
C ALA A 28 -12.21 26.09 60.54
N ALA A 29 -11.42 27.02 61.10
CA ALA A 29 -10.34 27.71 60.40
C ALA A 29 -9.10 26.83 60.12
N ALA A 30 -8.98 25.65 60.74
CA ALA A 30 -7.80 24.80 60.65
C ALA A 30 -7.84 23.76 59.52
N TYR A 31 -8.89 23.74 58.67
CA TYR A 31 -9.00 22.75 57.60
C TYR A 31 -8.38 23.29 56.29
N PRO A 32 -7.29 22.70 55.76
CA PRO A 32 -6.80 23.05 54.43
C PRO A 32 -7.84 22.62 53.37
N PRO A 33 -7.96 23.34 52.24
CA PRO A 33 -8.89 22.96 51.19
C PRO A 33 -8.63 21.52 50.75
N SER A 34 -9.69 20.71 50.73
CA SER A 34 -9.64 19.33 50.23
C SER A 34 -9.03 19.33 48.84
N ALA A 35 -7.89 18.65 48.69
CA ALA A 35 -7.21 18.49 47.42
C ALA A 35 -8.19 17.90 46.37
N PRO A 36 -8.19 18.40 45.13
CA PRO A 36 -9.12 17.91 44.11
C PRO A 36 -8.84 16.43 43.85
N ARG A 37 -9.89 15.60 43.94
CA ARG A 37 -9.85 14.20 43.51
C ARG A 37 -9.47 14.17 42.04
N ARG A 38 -8.23 13.79 41.77
CA ARG A 38 -7.68 13.63 40.42
C ARG A 38 -8.50 12.55 39.70
N SER A 39 -9.33 12.96 38.75
CA SER A 39 -10.28 12.08 38.08
C SER A 39 -9.52 11.07 37.21
N HIS A 40 -9.69 9.79 37.53
CA HIS A 40 -9.09 8.65 36.85
C HIS A 40 -9.54 8.49 35.38
N THR A 41 -10.44 9.36 34.91
CA THR A 41 -11.03 9.36 33.57
C THR A 41 -10.06 9.78 32.46
N TRP A 42 -8.99 10.53 32.76
CA TRP A 42 -8.01 10.93 31.74
C TRP A 42 -7.17 9.73 31.25
N ILE A 43 -6.79 8.84 32.16
CA ILE A 43 -5.95 7.67 31.83
C ILE A 43 -6.67 6.72 30.86
N TRP A 44 -8.00 6.66 30.91
CA TRP A 44 -8.80 5.79 30.05
C TRP A 44 -8.83 6.26 28.58
N TRP A 45 -8.70 7.57 28.33
CA TRP A 45 -8.64 8.12 26.96
C TRP A 45 -7.30 7.84 26.27
N VAL A 46 -6.20 7.83 27.01
CA VAL A 46 -4.86 7.56 26.45
C VAL A 46 -4.71 6.08 26.10
N ALA A 47 -5.23 5.18 26.94
CA ALA A 47 -5.21 3.74 26.67
C ALA A 47 -6.07 3.35 25.46
N GLY A 48 -7.27 3.93 25.33
CA GLY A 48 -8.16 3.70 24.19
C GLY A 48 -7.57 4.20 22.86
N GLY A 49 -7.00 5.41 22.86
CA GLY A 49 -6.37 5.98 21.67
C GLY A 49 -5.13 5.20 21.21
N CYS A 50 -4.29 4.75 22.15
CA CYS A 50 -3.09 3.97 21.83
C CYS A 50 -3.43 2.59 21.26
N ALA A 51 -4.46 1.93 21.80
CA ALA A 51 -4.94 0.65 21.27
C ALA A 51 -5.49 0.78 19.83
N VAL A 52 -6.25 1.85 19.54
CA VAL A 52 -6.77 2.11 18.19
C VAL A 52 -5.63 2.40 17.21
N LEU A 53 -4.62 3.17 17.60
CA LEU A 53 -3.45 3.43 16.75
C LEU A 53 -2.62 2.17 16.47
N LEU A 54 -2.47 1.28 17.46
CA LEU A 54 -1.80 -0.01 17.25
C LEU A 54 -2.58 -0.92 16.30
N VAL A 55 -3.91 -0.98 16.42
CA VAL A 55 -4.75 -1.76 15.50
C VAL A 55 -4.73 -1.17 14.10
N LEU A 56 -4.86 0.16 13.94
CA LEU A 56 -4.77 0.82 12.63
C LEU A 56 -3.39 0.67 12.00
N GLY A 57 -2.32 0.72 12.80
CA GLY A 57 -0.96 0.45 12.32
C GLY A 57 -0.78 -0.98 11.83
N LEU A 58 -1.25 -1.98 12.58
CA LEU A 58 -1.16 -3.39 12.18
C LEU A 58 -2.03 -3.71 10.96
N VAL A 59 -3.24 -3.16 10.89
CA VAL A 59 -4.12 -3.33 9.73
C VAL A 59 -3.56 -2.60 8.51
N GLY A 60 -3.03 -1.38 8.68
CA GLY A 60 -2.41 -0.61 7.60
C GLY A 60 -1.16 -1.29 7.04
N VAL A 61 -0.29 -1.84 7.90
CA VAL A 61 0.88 -2.63 7.49
C VAL A 61 0.44 -3.92 6.81
N GLY A 62 -0.54 -4.64 7.35
CA GLY A 62 -1.05 -5.87 6.76
C GLY A 62 -1.64 -5.65 5.37
N VAL A 63 -2.49 -4.64 5.19
CA VAL A 63 -3.10 -4.27 3.90
C VAL A 63 -2.05 -3.74 2.92
N GLY A 64 -1.09 -2.93 3.39
CA GLY A 64 0.00 -2.42 2.55
C GLY A 64 0.92 -3.52 2.03
N VAL A 65 1.37 -4.42 2.92
CA VAL A 65 2.20 -5.57 2.55
C VAL A 65 1.41 -6.56 1.69
N TYR A 66 0.12 -6.81 2.01
CA TYR A 66 -0.73 -7.66 1.19
C TYR A 66 -0.89 -7.11 -0.23
N ASN A 67 -1.17 -5.82 -0.42
CA ASN A 67 -1.27 -5.23 -1.75
C ASN A 67 0.07 -5.23 -2.51
N LEU A 68 1.20 -5.00 -1.81
CA LEU A 68 2.52 -5.05 -2.41
C LEU A 68 2.87 -6.47 -2.87
N VAL A 69 2.67 -7.48 -2.03
CA VAL A 69 2.92 -8.89 -2.38
C VAL A 69 1.92 -9.39 -3.43
N ASN A 70 0.66 -8.95 -3.36
CA ASN A 70 -0.36 -9.29 -4.36
C ASN A 70 -0.04 -8.64 -5.72
N SER A 71 0.56 -7.45 -5.74
CA SER A 71 1.11 -6.83 -6.96
C SER A 71 2.26 -7.64 -7.55
N PHE A 72 3.12 -8.26 -6.74
CA PHE A 72 4.18 -9.13 -7.22
C PHE A 72 3.68 -10.53 -7.62
N GLN A 73 2.53 -10.99 -7.11
CA GLN A 73 1.97 -12.31 -7.41
C GLN A 73 0.92 -12.31 -8.53
N HIS A 74 0.24 -11.19 -8.79
CA HIS A 74 -0.80 -11.07 -9.83
C HIS A 74 -0.45 -10.10 -10.97
N GLY A 75 0.67 -9.38 -10.89
CA GLY A 75 1.02 -8.35 -11.87
C GLY A 75 2.07 -8.81 -12.87
N GLY A 76 1.65 -9.14 -14.10
CA GLY A 76 2.29 -8.48 -15.24
C GLY A 76 2.90 -9.31 -16.37
N PHE A 77 2.86 -10.63 -16.39
CA PHE A 77 3.41 -11.41 -17.52
C PHE A 77 2.59 -12.67 -17.83
N ALA A 78 1.33 -12.76 -17.39
CA ALA A 78 0.57 -14.01 -17.50
C ALA A 78 0.32 -14.43 -18.96
N CYS A 79 0.26 -13.47 -19.90
CA CYS A 79 0.10 -13.75 -21.32
C CYS A 79 1.41 -13.87 -22.11
N LEU A 80 2.53 -13.39 -21.57
CA LEU A 80 3.84 -13.53 -22.21
C LEU A 80 4.50 -14.85 -21.80
N PRO A 81 5.29 -15.49 -22.68
CA PRO A 81 6.09 -16.63 -22.31
C PRO A 81 7.06 -16.32 -21.17
N SER A 82 7.34 -17.29 -20.30
CA SER A 82 8.17 -17.10 -19.11
C SER A 82 9.64 -16.77 -19.40
N ASP A 83 10.11 -17.06 -20.61
CA ASP A 83 11.43 -16.72 -21.15
C ASP A 83 11.45 -15.36 -21.88
N PHE A 84 10.33 -14.64 -21.93
CA PHE A 84 10.30 -13.28 -22.48
C PHE A 84 11.00 -12.30 -21.51
N PRO A 85 11.87 -11.41 -22.01
CA PRO A 85 12.62 -10.50 -21.14
C PRO A 85 11.72 -9.45 -20.47
N ASN A 86 11.67 -9.50 -19.15
CA ASN A 86 11.02 -8.48 -18.32
C ASN A 86 11.96 -7.28 -18.12
N TYR A 87 11.47 -6.07 -18.35
CA TYR A 87 12.21 -4.84 -18.08
C TYR A 87 12.29 -4.57 -16.56
N PRO A 88 13.50 -4.49 -15.96
CA PRO A 88 13.63 -4.24 -14.52
C PRO A 88 13.00 -2.92 -14.10
N GLY A 89 12.23 -2.93 -13.01
CA GLY A 89 11.59 -1.72 -12.48
C GLY A 89 10.37 -1.23 -13.28
N ALA A 90 10.01 -1.90 -14.37
CA ALA A 90 8.77 -1.58 -15.07
C ALA A 90 7.53 -2.09 -14.31
N THR A 91 6.45 -1.33 -14.35
CA THR A 91 5.14 -1.71 -13.80
C THR A 91 4.15 -1.97 -14.93
N VAL A 92 3.38 -3.05 -14.85
CA VAL A 92 2.35 -3.34 -15.86
C VAL A 92 1.11 -2.49 -15.62
N ILE A 93 0.70 -1.75 -16.66
CA ILE A 93 -0.48 -0.90 -16.64
C ILE A 93 -1.67 -1.61 -17.31
N THR A 94 -1.42 -2.42 -18.33
CA THR A 94 -2.47 -3.10 -19.09
C THR A 94 -1.98 -4.46 -19.56
N GLU A 95 -2.85 -5.46 -19.46
CA GLU A 95 -2.62 -6.81 -19.98
C GLU A 95 -3.92 -7.31 -20.61
N ASN A 96 -3.89 -7.56 -21.92
CA ASN A 96 -5.01 -8.05 -22.69
C ASN A 96 -4.58 -9.30 -23.48
N THR A 97 -5.28 -10.41 -23.26
CA THR A 97 -5.12 -11.61 -24.07
C THR A 97 -6.33 -11.78 -24.98
N SER A 98 -6.09 -11.87 -26.28
CA SER A 98 -7.11 -12.16 -27.28
C SER A 98 -6.90 -13.55 -27.86
N VAL A 99 -7.96 -14.34 -27.93
CA VAL A 99 -8.00 -15.66 -28.58
C VAL A 99 -8.95 -15.57 -29.77
N GLY A 100 -8.52 -15.93 -30.98
CA GLY A 100 -9.42 -15.88 -32.15
C GLY A 100 -8.73 -15.62 -33.50
N THR A 101 -9.53 -15.27 -34.51
CA THR A 101 -9.17 -15.20 -35.94
C THR A 101 -8.33 -13.98 -36.36
N GLY A 102 -7.99 -13.08 -35.44
CA GLY A 102 -7.22 -11.86 -35.71
C GLY A 102 -5.71 -12.00 -35.54
N VAL A 103 -5.19 -13.19 -35.25
CA VAL A 103 -3.79 -13.48 -34.93
C VAL A 103 -2.97 -13.81 -36.19
N ALA A 104 -1.63 -13.87 -36.08
CA ALA A 104 -0.77 -14.22 -37.19
C ALA A 104 -1.12 -15.63 -37.76
N PRO A 105 -0.88 -15.89 -39.06
CA PRO A 105 -1.21 -17.18 -39.67
C PRO A 105 -0.51 -18.35 -38.97
N GLY A 106 -1.30 -19.23 -38.34
CA GLY A 106 -0.81 -20.41 -37.61
C GLY A 106 -0.82 -20.28 -36.08
N ASP A 107 -1.17 -19.11 -35.55
CA ASP A 107 -1.29 -18.86 -34.12
C ASP A 107 -2.75 -18.88 -33.65
N SER A 108 -2.96 -18.86 -32.33
CA SER A 108 -4.31 -18.86 -31.74
C SER A 108 -4.51 -17.80 -30.66
N LYS A 109 -3.42 -17.14 -30.24
CA LYS A 109 -3.39 -16.20 -29.12
C LYS A 109 -2.57 -14.96 -29.49
N ARG A 110 -3.13 -13.78 -29.23
CA ARG A 110 -2.38 -12.52 -29.18
C ARG A 110 -2.36 -11.99 -27.76
N CYS A 111 -1.15 -11.80 -27.25
CA CYS A 111 -0.90 -11.09 -26.00
C CYS A 111 -0.58 -9.63 -26.33
N SER A 112 -1.27 -8.70 -25.68
CA SER A 112 -1.00 -7.26 -25.77
C SER A 112 -0.81 -6.72 -24.35
N MET A 113 0.33 -6.10 -24.11
CA MET A 113 0.73 -5.67 -22.79
C MET A 113 1.34 -4.29 -22.83
N VAL A 114 1.05 -3.47 -21.83
CA VAL A 114 1.62 -2.14 -21.68
C VAL A 114 2.31 -2.04 -20.33
N LEU A 115 3.60 -1.77 -20.36
CA LEU A 115 4.39 -1.50 -19.17
C LEU A 115 4.81 -0.03 -19.11
N LYS A 116 5.11 0.41 -17.90
CA LYS A 116 5.60 1.74 -17.58
C LYS A 116 6.98 1.65 -16.97
N SER A 117 7.92 2.45 -17.46
CA SER A 117 9.22 2.68 -16.83
C SER A 117 9.45 4.17 -16.60
N THR A 118 10.26 4.52 -15.59
CA THR A 118 10.79 5.88 -15.39
C THR A 118 12.08 6.14 -16.17
N ASP A 119 12.63 5.11 -16.82
CA ASP A 119 13.87 5.21 -17.57
C ASP A 119 13.64 5.79 -18.97
N ASP A 120 14.68 6.38 -19.53
CA ASP A 120 14.67 6.98 -20.87
C ASP A 120 14.43 5.94 -21.98
N PRO A 121 13.68 6.26 -23.05
CA PRO A 121 13.39 5.33 -24.13
C PRO A 121 14.61 4.67 -24.77
N ALA A 122 15.77 5.35 -24.85
CA ALA A 122 16.98 4.77 -25.40
C ALA A 122 17.54 3.66 -24.50
N THR A 123 17.45 3.83 -23.19
CA THR A 123 17.87 2.80 -22.21
C THR A 123 16.99 1.56 -22.32
N VAL A 124 15.68 1.77 -22.43
CA VAL A 124 14.71 0.69 -22.63
C VAL A 124 14.90 -0.01 -23.98
N THR A 125 15.17 0.75 -25.04
CA THR A 125 15.46 0.23 -26.38
C THR A 125 16.68 -0.68 -26.36
N ALA A 126 17.79 -0.22 -25.78
CA ALA A 126 19.03 -0.99 -25.71
C ALA A 126 18.83 -2.31 -24.95
N PHE A 127 18.05 -2.29 -23.87
CA PHE A 127 17.70 -3.51 -23.13
C PHE A 127 16.96 -4.52 -24.02
N TYR A 128 15.89 -4.11 -24.70
CA TYR A 128 15.12 -5.04 -25.52
C TYR A 128 15.89 -5.51 -26.76
N GLN A 129 16.72 -4.67 -27.36
CA GLN A 129 17.58 -5.09 -28.46
C GLN A 129 18.61 -6.14 -28.03
N ASP A 130 19.20 -6.00 -26.85
CA ASP A 130 20.11 -7.00 -26.29
C ASP A 130 19.38 -8.31 -25.98
N LYS A 131 18.28 -8.23 -25.21
CA LYS A 131 17.58 -9.44 -24.72
C LYS A 131 16.78 -10.17 -25.78
N LEU A 132 16.20 -9.48 -26.75
CA LEU A 132 15.48 -10.11 -27.87
C LEU A 132 16.40 -10.58 -28.98
N ASN A 133 17.71 -10.37 -28.84
CA ASN A 133 18.73 -10.94 -29.73
C ASN A 133 19.58 -12.01 -29.02
N GLY A 134 19.02 -12.63 -27.97
CA GLY A 134 19.62 -13.71 -27.21
C GLY A 134 18.62 -14.81 -26.88
N GLY A 135 19.13 -15.99 -26.51
CA GLY A 135 18.30 -17.15 -26.16
C GLY A 135 17.50 -17.67 -27.38
N ASP A 136 16.19 -17.86 -27.19
CA ASP A 136 15.26 -18.32 -28.22
C ASP A 136 14.59 -17.16 -28.99
N TRP A 137 15.10 -15.94 -28.84
CA TRP A 137 14.56 -14.74 -29.47
C TRP A 137 15.52 -14.20 -30.52
N LYS A 138 14.96 -13.62 -31.58
CA LYS A 138 15.73 -12.93 -32.61
C LYS A 138 15.03 -11.65 -33.03
N VAL A 139 15.76 -10.54 -33.01
CA VAL A 139 15.31 -9.27 -33.62
C VAL A 139 15.31 -9.42 -35.15
N THR A 140 14.18 -9.11 -35.77
CA THR A 140 13.99 -9.16 -37.23
C THR A 140 14.13 -7.78 -37.86
N ALA A 141 13.68 -6.74 -37.17
CA ALA A 141 13.81 -5.36 -37.60
C ALA A 141 13.81 -4.40 -36.40
N TYR A 142 14.44 -3.24 -36.59
CA TYR A 142 14.32 -2.10 -35.69
C TYR A 142 13.98 -0.85 -36.49
N ILE A 143 12.84 -0.23 -36.17
CA ILE A 143 12.32 0.95 -36.85
C ILE A 143 12.48 2.14 -35.91
N ALA A 144 13.67 2.77 -35.99
CA ALA A 144 14.05 3.86 -35.09
C ALA A 144 13.09 5.06 -35.11
N SER A 145 12.45 5.34 -36.25
CA SER A 145 11.53 6.48 -36.40
C SER A 145 10.27 6.41 -35.54
N ILE A 146 9.87 5.19 -35.12
CA ILE A 146 8.69 4.94 -34.28
C ILE A 146 9.03 4.17 -33.00
N GLY A 147 10.32 3.98 -32.70
CA GLY A 147 10.75 3.26 -31.50
C GLY A 147 10.28 1.80 -31.45
N GLN A 148 10.14 1.14 -32.60
CA GLN A 148 9.60 -0.22 -32.68
C GLN A 148 10.69 -1.26 -32.95
N ILE A 149 10.70 -2.33 -32.16
CA ILE A 149 11.55 -3.52 -32.34
C ILE A 149 10.64 -4.68 -32.74
N GLN A 150 10.88 -5.27 -33.90
CA GLN A 150 10.22 -6.48 -34.35
C GLN A 150 11.09 -7.68 -34.01
N PHE A 151 10.47 -8.74 -33.51
CA PHE A 151 11.17 -9.94 -33.08
C PHE A 151 10.36 -11.20 -33.41
N GLN A 152 11.04 -12.33 -33.39
CA GLN A 152 10.45 -13.65 -33.57
C GLN A 152 11.13 -14.66 -32.66
N ARG A 153 10.44 -15.77 -32.37
CA ARG A 153 11.10 -16.94 -31.77
C ARG A 153 11.96 -17.67 -32.79
N VAL A 154 13.08 -18.22 -32.32
CA VAL A 154 13.95 -19.09 -33.12
C VAL A 154 13.36 -20.49 -33.24
N SER A 155 12.86 -21.06 -32.14
CA SER A 155 12.24 -22.39 -32.09
C SER A 155 10.89 -22.47 -32.81
N ARG A 156 10.16 -21.36 -32.90
CA ARG A 156 8.85 -21.26 -33.55
C ARG A 156 8.76 -19.98 -34.37
N GLN A 157 9.09 -20.07 -35.67
CA GLN A 157 9.14 -18.89 -36.54
C GLN A 157 7.79 -18.20 -36.75
N HIS A 158 6.67 -18.87 -36.43
CA HIS A 158 5.34 -18.26 -36.52
C HIS A 158 5.07 -17.33 -35.33
N SER A 159 5.71 -17.56 -34.17
CA SER A 159 5.56 -16.71 -33.00
C SER A 159 6.37 -15.43 -33.18
N VAL A 160 5.67 -14.38 -33.59
CA VAL A 160 6.22 -13.05 -33.92
C VAL A 160 5.65 -12.00 -32.99
N GLY A 161 6.40 -10.93 -32.76
CA GLY A 161 5.93 -9.85 -31.93
C GLY A 161 6.62 -8.52 -32.22
N VAL A 162 6.09 -7.49 -31.57
CA VAL A 162 6.61 -6.14 -31.62
C VAL A 162 6.71 -5.57 -30.21
N VAL A 163 7.78 -4.83 -29.95
CA VAL A 163 7.91 -3.95 -28.81
C VAL A 163 7.96 -2.52 -29.34
N GLU A 164 6.99 -1.71 -28.99
CA GLU A 164 6.93 -0.28 -29.32
C GLU A 164 7.21 0.55 -28.06
N LEU A 165 8.13 1.49 -28.18
CA LEU A 165 8.66 2.28 -27.07
C LEU A 165 8.27 3.74 -27.25
N LEU A 166 7.41 4.23 -26.37
CA LEU A 166 6.83 5.57 -26.45
C LEU A 166 7.34 6.43 -25.30
N GLY A 167 8.04 7.52 -25.62
CA GLY A 167 8.42 8.54 -24.65
C GLY A 167 7.20 9.38 -24.23
N ARG A 168 6.88 9.37 -22.93
CA ARG A 168 5.79 10.13 -22.30
C ARG A 168 6.36 11.07 -21.23
N GLY A 169 7.06 12.11 -21.67
CA GLY A 169 7.71 13.07 -20.77
C GLY A 169 8.87 12.43 -20.02
N GLN A 170 8.72 12.17 -18.72
CA GLN A 170 9.74 11.55 -17.85
C GLN A 170 9.57 10.02 -17.72
N GLN A 171 8.73 9.43 -18.56
CA GLN A 171 8.36 8.02 -18.48
C GLN A 171 8.40 7.40 -19.86
N THR A 172 8.69 6.11 -19.92
CA THR A 172 8.60 5.31 -21.15
C THR A 172 7.46 4.32 -21.02
N GLU A 173 6.55 4.34 -21.97
CA GLU A 173 5.56 3.28 -22.16
C GLU A 173 6.12 2.23 -23.10
N ILE A 174 6.02 0.97 -22.68
CA ILE A 174 6.52 -0.20 -23.40
C ILE A 174 5.29 -1.00 -23.83
N HIS A 175 4.97 -0.93 -25.11
CA HIS A 175 3.84 -1.64 -25.71
C HIS A 175 4.36 -2.93 -26.33
N ILE A 176 3.96 -4.07 -25.79
CA ILE A 176 4.38 -5.39 -26.24
C ILE A 176 3.18 -6.06 -26.89
N GLN A 177 3.36 -6.56 -28.10
CA GLN A 177 2.41 -7.44 -28.75
C GLN A 177 3.13 -8.71 -29.20
N LEU A 178 2.55 -9.86 -28.90
CA LEU A 178 3.10 -11.16 -29.25
C LEU A 178 1.99 -12.08 -29.75
N ASP A 179 2.24 -12.70 -30.90
CA ASP A 179 1.42 -13.76 -31.49
C ASP A 179 2.02 -15.13 -31.19
N SER A 180 1.17 -16.07 -30.74
CA SER A 180 1.57 -17.44 -30.39
C SER A 180 0.44 -18.47 -30.36
#